data_AF-A0A670ZQR6-F1
#
_entry.id   AF-A0A670ZQR6-F1
#
_cell.length_a   1.000
_cell.length_b   1.000
_cell.length_c   1.000
_cell.angle_alpha   90.00
_cell.angle_beta   90.00
_cell.angle_gamma   90.00
#
_symmetry.space_group_name_H-M   'P 1'
#
loop_
_entity.id
_entity.type
_entity.pdbx_description
1 polymer ?
#
loop_
_entity_poly.entity_id
_entity_poly.type
_entity_poly.pdbx_seq_one_letter_code
_entity_poly.pdbx_strand_id
1 'polypeptide(L)'
;MSTNRAKEIYCVQTIASVARVKWRPECKHHIATCSMMVDHNIYVWDIRRPFIPSAMFEEHKDVTTGIVWRHLHDPYFLLSGSKDSTLYQHIFKDASQPIERANPEGLCYSLFGDLAFAAKESLISSDSNRKPYLGDRRHPIFFKRKLDPAEQFEFISSSSALSVFEADAGCDASSMDWFVRTARQYLLTGRPLAELCDHNAKVAKELKRNQVKLHLFI
;
A
#
# COMPACT_ATOMS: atom_id res chain seq x y z
N MET A 1 -40.48 -9.04 18.29
CA MET A 1 -39.71 -7.77 18.25
C MET A 1 -38.37 -8.06 17.59
N SER A 2 -38.18 -7.62 16.34
CA SER A 2 -36.90 -7.76 15.64
C SER A 2 -35.96 -6.67 16.14
N THR A 3 -34.94 -7.04 16.92
CA THR A 3 -33.88 -6.10 17.29
C THR A 3 -33.12 -5.75 16.02
N ASN A 4 -33.26 -4.51 15.54
CA ASN A 4 -32.49 -3.98 14.42
C ASN A 4 -31.01 -3.95 14.85
N ARG A 5 -30.28 -5.02 14.53
CA ARG A 5 -28.89 -5.18 14.94
C ARG A 5 -28.08 -4.20 14.10
N ALA A 6 -27.45 -3.23 14.76
CA ALA A 6 -26.56 -2.30 14.08
C ALA A 6 -25.50 -3.12 13.32
N LYS A 7 -25.42 -2.91 12.00
CA LYS A 7 -24.43 -3.53 11.14
C LYS A 7 -23.18 -2.64 11.15
N GLU A 8 -22.03 -3.24 11.39
CA GLU A 8 -20.75 -2.58 11.20
C GLU A 8 -20.62 -2.12 9.74
N ILE A 9 -20.26 -0.85 9.55
CA ILE A 9 -20.11 -0.24 8.22
C ILE A 9 -18.62 -0.10 7.88
N TYR A 10 -17.79 0.28 8.86
CA TYR A 10 -16.36 0.53 8.70
C TYR A 10 -15.58 -0.02 9.89
N CYS A 11 -14.39 -0.55 9.62
CA CYS A 11 -13.45 -1.06 10.60
C CYS A 11 -12.11 -0.34 10.42
N VAL A 12 -11.59 0.31 11.47
CA VAL A 12 -10.24 0.89 11.47
C VAL A 12 -9.36 0.02 12.37
N GLN A 13 -8.31 -0.56 11.81
CA GLN A 13 -7.37 -1.39 12.55
C GLN A 13 -6.19 -0.54 13.02
N THR A 14 -5.94 -0.55 14.33
CA THR A 14 -4.80 0.16 14.95
C THR A 14 -3.79 -0.85 15.48
N ILE A 15 -2.51 -0.45 15.51
CA ILE A 15 -1.42 -1.31 15.98
C ILE A 15 -1.43 -1.55 17.50
N ALA A 16 -2.21 -0.75 18.25
CA ALA A 16 -2.29 -0.79 19.70
C ALA A 16 -3.71 -0.44 20.20
N SER A 17 -3.95 -0.69 21.48
CA SER A 17 -5.23 -0.39 22.15
C SER A 17 -5.54 1.10 22.13
N VAL A 18 -6.73 1.46 21.68
CA VAL A 18 -7.18 2.85 21.53
C VAL A 18 -7.68 3.41 22.86
N ALA A 19 -7.13 4.53 23.30
CA ALA A 19 -7.49 5.21 24.54
C ALA A 19 -8.69 6.14 24.37
N ARG A 20 -8.70 6.88 23.26
CA ARG A 20 -9.66 7.94 22.97
C ARG A 20 -9.98 7.93 21.50
N VAL A 21 -11.24 8.22 21.19
CA VAL A 21 -11.73 8.45 19.84
C VAL A 21 -12.56 9.73 19.85
N LYS A 22 -12.29 10.64 18.91
CA LYS A 22 -13.03 11.90 18.74
C LYS A 22 -13.30 12.18 17.28
N TRP A 23 -14.57 12.32 16.91
CA TRP A 23 -14.96 12.80 15.58
C TRP A 23 -14.40 14.19 15.34
N ARG A 24 -13.84 14.41 14.15
CA ARG A 24 -13.42 15.74 13.72
C ARG A 24 -14.67 16.57 13.38
N PRO A 25 -14.81 17.78 13.91
CA PRO A 25 -15.98 18.60 13.66
C PRO A 25 -16.14 18.92 12.16
N GLU A 26 -17.39 19.06 11.69
CA GLU A 26 -17.73 19.33 10.28
C GLU A 26 -17.16 18.32 9.25
N CYS A 27 -16.53 17.23 9.70
CA CYS A 27 -15.85 16.23 8.88
C CYS A 27 -16.46 14.85 9.16
N LYS A 28 -17.54 14.51 8.45
CA LYS A 28 -18.36 13.31 8.68
C LYS A 28 -17.60 11.97 8.72
N HIS A 29 -16.45 11.88 8.07
CA HIS A 29 -15.70 10.63 7.94
C HIS A 29 -14.36 10.65 8.69
N HIS A 30 -14.06 11.72 9.42
CA HIS A 30 -12.76 11.83 10.09
C HIS A 30 -12.87 11.57 11.58
N ILE A 31 -12.02 10.67 12.07
CA ILE A 31 -11.87 10.38 13.50
C ILE A 31 -10.43 10.55 13.93
N ALA A 32 -10.22 11.22 15.06
CA ALA A 32 -8.94 11.27 15.74
C ALA A 32 -8.86 10.17 16.80
N THR A 33 -7.71 9.52 16.92
CA THR A 33 -7.45 8.47 17.90
C THR A 33 -6.08 8.63 18.55
N CYS A 34 -5.96 8.28 19.82
CA CYS A 34 -4.67 8.10 20.49
C CYS A 34 -4.61 6.74 21.20
N SER A 35 -3.42 6.18 21.35
CA SER A 35 -3.18 4.87 21.98
C SER A 35 -2.98 4.98 23.49
N MET A 36 -3.20 3.86 24.21
CA MET A 36 -3.11 3.80 25.68
C MET A 36 -1.71 3.51 26.23
N MET A 37 -0.83 2.86 25.47
CA MET A 37 0.37 2.24 26.06
C MET A 37 1.61 2.30 25.18
N VAL A 38 1.50 1.84 23.93
CA VAL A 38 2.69 1.56 23.09
C VAL A 38 3.04 2.74 22.19
N ASP A 39 2.05 3.58 21.87
CA ASP A 39 2.17 4.60 20.85
C ASP A 39 1.77 5.95 21.43
N HIS A 40 2.63 6.95 21.27
CA HIS A 40 2.41 8.31 21.75
C HIS A 40 1.82 9.22 20.67
N ASN A 41 1.76 8.76 19.42
CA ASN A 41 1.27 9.55 18.31
C ASN A 41 -0.25 9.66 18.31
N ILE A 42 -0.73 10.68 17.62
CA ILE A 42 -2.16 10.91 17.40
C ILE A 42 -2.43 10.77 15.93
N TYR A 43 -3.44 9.97 15.60
CA TYR A 43 -3.81 9.65 14.22
C TYR A 43 -5.17 10.22 13.90
N VAL A 44 -5.31 10.81 12.72
CA VAL A 44 -6.60 11.17 12.15
C VAL A 44 -6.87 10.27 10.94
N TRP A 45 -7.93 9.50 11.03
CA TRP A 45 -8.33 8.51 10.03
C TRP A 45 -9.50 9.02 9.21
N ASP A 46 -9.51 8.74 7.90
CA ASP A 46 -10.75 8.69 7.14
C ASP A 46 -11.31 7.27 7.25
N ILE A 47 -12.51 7.11 7.85
CA ILE A 47 -13.14 5.79 8.04
C ILE A 47 -13.40 5.05 6.72
N ARG A 48 -13.38 5.76 5.58
CA ARG A 48 -13.53 5.20 4.25
C ARG A 48 -12.20 4.63 3.70
N ARG A 49 -11.06 5.00 4.29
CA ARG A 49 -9.71 4.52 3.96
C ARG A 49 -8.95 4.14 5.24
N PRO A 50 -9.37 3.06 5.92
CA PRO A 50 -8.90 2.73 7.27
C PRO A 50 -7.43 2.27 7.35
N PHE A 51 -6.80 1.93 6.23
CA PHE A 51 -5.48 1.31 6.21
C PHE A 51 -4.32 2.30 6.38
N ILE A 52 -4.52 3.56 6.00
CA ILE A 52 -3.50 4.61 6.08
C ILE A 52 -4.14 5.84 6.72
N PRO A 53 -3.60 6.36 7.84
CA PRO A 53 -4.12 7.58 8.45
C PRO A 53 -3.93 8.77 7.51
N SER A 54 -4.90 9.68 7.52
CA SER A 54 -4.87 10.90 6.71
C SER A 54 -3.90 11.93 7.28
N ALA A 55 -3.74 11.97 8.60
CA ALA A 55 -2.83 12.88 9.28
C ALA A 55 -2.30 12.24 10.57
N MET A 56 -1.09 12.59 10.96
CA MET A 56 -0.43 12.09 12.16
C MET A 56 0.33 13.23 12.87
N PHE A 57 0.28 13.22 14.20
CA PHE A 57 0.97 14.14 15.10
C PHE A 57 1.93 13.33 15.98
N GLU A 58 3.21 13.68 15.95
CA GLU A 58 4.33 12.87 16.47
C GLU A 58 5.18 13.61 17.52
N GLU A 59 4.64 14.68 18.11
CA GLU A 59 5.39 15.61 18.97
C GLU A 59 5.56 15.09 20.40
N HIS A 60 4.62 14.27 20.86
CA HIS A 60 4.66 13.70 22.22
C HIS A 60 5.77 12.67 22.37
N LYS A 61 6.35 12.61 23.58
CA LYS A 61 7.44 11.67 23.91
C LYS A 61 7.00 10.53 24.83
N ASP A 62 5.76 10.59 25.29
CA ASP A 62 5.12 9.59 26.16
C ASP A 62 3.63 9.50 25.81
N VAL A 63 2.93 8.54 26.39
CA VAL A 63 1.52 8.20 26.10
C VAL A 63 0.62 9.44 26.14
N THR A 64 -0.05 9.69 25.01
CA THR A 64 -1.10 10.71 24.91
C THR A 64 -2.32 10.28 25.73
N THR A 65 -2.63 11.04 26.78
CA THR A 65 -3.69 10.75 27.75
C THR A 65 -5.05 11.32 27.35
N GLY A 66 -5.06 12.35 26.50
CA GLY A 66 -6.26 13.03 26.08
C GLY A 66 -6.10 13.77 24.75
N ILE A 67 -7.18 13.77 23.96
CA ILE A 67 -7.31 14.52 22.72
C ILE A 67 -8.65 15.24 22.69
N VAL A 68 -8.68 16.48 22.22
CA VAL A 68 -9.91 17.27 22.07
C VAL A 68 -9.77 18.25 20.90
N TRP A 69 -10.80 18.32 20.06
CA TRP A 69 -10.91 19.36 19.03
C TRP A 69 -11.30 20.67 19.70
N ARG A 70 -10.54 21.74 19.46
CA ARG A 70 -10.67 23.01 20.20
C ARG A 70 -12.07 23.62 20.09
N HIS A 71 -12.68 23.54 18.93
CA HIS A 71 -13.95 24.19 18.62
C HIS A 71 -14.86 23.28 17.81
N LEU A 72 -16.18 23.35 18.08
CA LEU A 72 -17.20 22.55 17.40
C LEU A 72 -17.35 22.89 15.91
N HIS A 73 -16.90 24.07 15.47
CA HIS A 73 -16.99 24.53 14.08
C HIS A 73 -15.63 24.88 13.46
N ASP A 74 -14.54 24.55 14.14
CA ASP A 74 -13.18 24.80 13.66
C ASP A 74 -12.38 23.49 13.74
N PRO A 75 -12.29 22.76 12.61
CA PRO A 75 -11.65 21.45 12.56
C PRO A 75 -10.13 21.54 12.37
N TYR A 76 -9.52 22.73 12.48
CA TYR A 76 -8.09 22.91 12.22
C TYR A 76 -7.23 22.73 13.46
N PHE A 77 -7.79 22.85 14.66
CA PHE A 77 -7.01 22.82 15.90
C PHE A 77 -7.37 21.62 16.77
N LEU A 78 -6.35 20.80 17.06
CA LEU A 78 -6.46 19.66 17.96
C LEU A 78 -5.55 19.91 19.17
N LEU A 79 -6.11 19.74 20.36
CA LEU A 79 -5.35 19.80 21.61
C LEU A 79 -5.06 18.38 22.07
N SER A 80 -3.85 18.16 22.57
CA SER A 80 -3.45 16.88 23.17
C SER A 80 -2.61 17.07 24.41
N GLY A 81 -2.83 16.19 25.39
CA GLY A 81 -2.03 16.13 26.62
C GLY A 81 -1.42 14.75 26.81
N SER A 82 -0.20 14.70 27.33
CA SER A 82 0.56 13.47 27.52
C SER A 82 1.16 13.35 28.93
N LYS A 83 1.58 12.14 29.29
CA LYS A 83 2.36 11.84 30.49
C LYS A 83 3.76 12.48 30.48
N ASP A 84 4.22 12.96 29.33
CA ASP A 84 5.45 13.76 29.20
C ASP A 84 5.35 15.16 29.82
N SER A 85 4.22 15.47 30.50
CA SER A 85 3.91 16.76 31.12
C SER A 85 3.79 17.92 30.12
N THR A 86 3.51 17.61 28.85
CA THR A 86 3.26 18.60 27.81
C THR A 86 1.80 18.64 27.38
N LEU A 87 1.39 19.83 26.94
CA LEU A 87 0.14 20.08 26.23
C LEU A 87 0.48 20.72 24.89
N TYR A 88 0.07 20.10 23.79
CA TYR A 88 0.26 20.64 22.45
C TYR A 88 -1.05 21.16 21.88
N GLN A 89 -0.95 22.28 21.14
CA GLN A 89 -1.97 22.70 20.20
C GLN A 89 -1.44 22.43 18.80
N HIS A 90 -2.02 21.42 18.17
CA HIS A 90 -1.71 21.02 16.82
C HIS A 90 -2.54 21.80 15.81
N ILE A 91 -1.91 22.15 14.70
CA ILE A 91 -2.59 22.69 13.52
C ILE A 91 -2.67 21.56 12.50
N PHE A 92 -3.87 21.22 12.05
CA PHE A 92 -4.10 20.08 11.16
C PHE A 92 -3.32 20.19 9.84
N LYS A 93 -3.05 21.41 9.37
CA LYS A 93 -2.26 21.65 8.16
C LYS A 93 -0.80 21.22 8.30
N ASP A 94 -0.26 21.23 9.51
CA ASP A 94 1.14 20.93 9.79
C ASP A 94 1.35 19.45 10.14
N ALA A 95 0.26 18.67 10.20
CA ALA A 95 0.32 17.24 10.47
C ALA A 95 1.11 16.52 9.38
N SER A 96 1.85 15.48 9.78
CA SER A 96 2.46 14.59 8.79
C SER A 96 1.35 13.81 8.06
N GLN A 97 1.49 13.64 6.74
CA GLN A 97 0.49 12.95 5.91
C GLN A 97 1.07 11.64 5.37
N PRO A 98 0.90 10.51 6.08
CA PRO A 98 1.44 9.22 5.66
C PRO A 98 0.97 8.78 4.27
N ILE A 99 -0.24 9.17 3.88
CA ILE A 99 -0.80 8.87 2.55
C ILE A 99 0.01 9.48 1.40
N GLU A 100 0.66 10.63 1.61
CA GLU A 100 1.50 11.25 0.58
C GLU A 100 2.86 10.56 0.43
N ARG A 101 3.31 9.85 1.48
CA ARG A 101 4.56 9.09 1.50
C ARG A 101 4.38 7.62 1.11
N ALA A 102 3.15 7.12 1.15
CA ALA A 102 2.85 5.74 0.82
C ALA A 102 3.08 5.48 -0.68
N ASN A 103 3.63 4.31 -1.00
CA ASN A 103 3.83 3.91 -2.39
C ASN A 103 2.46 3.74 -3.09
N PRO A 104 2.15 4.53 -4.13
CA PRO A 104 0.88 4.39 -4.86
C PRO A 104 0.89 3.19 -5.83
N GLU A 105 2.05 2.52 -5.97
CA GLU A 105 2.31 1.48 -6.95
C GLU A 105 2.38 0.10 -6.27
N GLY A 106 1.70 -0.89 -6.85
CA GLY A 106 1.71 -2.28 -6.42
C GLY A 106 2.15 -3.19 -7.56
N LEU A 107 2.97 -4.19 -7.25
CA LEU A 107 3.44 -5.17 -8.23
C LEU A 107 3.33 -6.58 -7.63
N CYS A 108 2.81 -7.52 -8.41
CA CYS A 108 2.68 -8.92 -8.03
C CYS A 108 3.08 -9.82 -9.21
N TYR A 109 3.73 -10.94 -8.91
CA TYR A 109 4.11 -11.95 -9.90
C TYR A 109 3.33 -13.25 -9.66
N SER A 110 2.89 -13.87 -10.75
CA SER A 110 2.31 -15.21 -10.77
C SER A 110 3.43 -16.25 -10.84
N LEU A 111 3.16 -17.47 -10.37
CA LEU A 111 4.04 -18.63 -10.50
C LEU A 111 4.34 -18.97 -11.97
N PHE A 112 3.45 -18.60 -12.88
CA PHE A 112 3.58 -18.85 -14.32
C PHE A 112 4.30 -17.72 -15.07
N GLY A 113 4.77 -16.69 -14.37
CA GLY A 113 5.49 -15.56 -14.95
C GLY A 113 4.63 -14.35 -15.30
N ASP A 114 3.32 -14.41 -15.07
CA ASP A 114 2.45 -13.25 -15.27
C ASP A 114 2.79 -12.14 -14.27
N LEU A 115 2.69 -10.90 -14.72
CA LEU A 115 2.99 -9.72 -13.92
C LEU A 115 1.74 -8.85 -13.81
N ALA A 116 1.27 -8.63 -12.59
CA ALA A 116 0.22 -7.66 -12.30
C ALA A 116 0.83 -6.38 -11.72
N PHE A 117 0.47 -5.24 -12.30
CA PHE A 117 0.94 -3.92 -11.89
C PHE A 117 -0.24 -2.99 -11.67
N ALA A 118 -0.38 -2.46 -10.45
CA ALA A 118 -1.40 -1.52 -10.06
C ALA A 118 -0.76 -0.17 -9.78
N ALA A 119 -1.30 0.90 -10.36
CA ALA A 119 -0.65 2.20 -10.38
C ALA A 119 -1.69 3.31 -10.38
N LYS A 120 -1.32 4.52 -9.92
CA LYS A 120 -2.24 5.68 -10.04
C LYS A 120 -2.47 6.01 -11.51
N GLU A 121 -3.72 6.12 -11.94
CA GLU A 121 -4.08 6.35 -13.35
C GLU A 121 -3.39 7.58 -13.94
N SER A 122 -3.24 8.66 -13.16
CA SER A 122 -2.52 9.87 -13.59
C SER A 122 -1.04 9.63 -13.94
N LEU A 123 -0.40 8.61 -13.34
CA LEU A 123 0.98 8.22 -13.63
C LEU A 123 1.09 7.31 -14.86
N ILE A 124 0.00 6.64 -15.23
CA ILE A 124 -0.07 5.72 -16.38
C ILE A 124 -0.55 6.46 -17.64
N SER A 125 -1.41 7.46 -17.48
CA SER A 125 -2.03 8.23 -18.57
C SER A 125 -1.04 9.10 -19.35
N SER A 126 0.13 9.40 -18.79
CA SER A 126 1.17 10.16 -19.50
C SER A 126 1.83 9.37 -20.63
N ASP A 127 1.70 8.04 -20.67
CA ASP A 127 2.66 7.22 -21.44
C ASP A 127 2.06 6.12 -22.33
N SER A 128 0.76 6.06 -22.60
CA SER A 128 0.28 4.99 -23.47
C SER A 128 -1.04 5.14 -24.22
N ASN A 129 -0.97 4.82 -25.52
CA ASN A 129 -2.06 4.35 -26.40
C ASN A 129 -2.64 2.99 -25.91
N ARG A 130 -3.01 2.85 -24.63
CA ARG A 130 -3.51 1.59 -24.05
C ARG A 130 -5.03 1.54 -24.00
N LYS A 131 -5.58 0.39 -24.39
CA LYS A 131 -7.01 0.11 -24.24
C LYS A 131 -7.29 -0.23 -22.77
N PRO A 132 -8.17 0.50 -22.07
CA PRO A 132 -8.55 0.18 -20.70
C PRO A 132 -9.27 -1.18 -20.65
N TYR A 133 -9.06 -1.92 -19.55
CA TYR A 133 -9.77 -3.16 -19.27
C TYR A 133 -11.25 -2.85 -19.04
N LEU A 134 -12.08 -2.99 -20.07
CA LEU A 134 -13.53 -2.85 -19.93
C LEU A 134 -14.06 -4.12 -19.26
N GLY A 135 -14.44 -3.99 -17.99
CA GLY A 135 -15.23 -5.00 -17.28
C GLY A 135 -16.47 -5.42 -18.07
N ASP A 136 -16.97 -6.62 -17.76
CA ASP A 136 -18.02 -7.36 -18.45
C ASP A 136 -19.24 -6.50 -18.84
N ARG A 137 -19.44 -6.33 -20.16
CA ARG A 137 -20.39 -5.43 -20.83
C ARG A 137 -21.85 -5.92 -20.80
N ARG A 138 -22.34 -6.44 -19.68
CA ARG A 138 -23.70 -7.03 -19.59
C ARG A 138 -24.80 -6.14 -18.98
N HIS A 139 -24.70 -4.81 -19.06
CA HIS A 139 -25.74 -3.92 -18.51
C HIS A 139 -26.25 -2.88 -19.54
N PRO A 140 -27.54 -2.89 -19.92
CA PRO A 140 -28.13 -1.95 -20.88
C PRO A 140 -28.40 -0.54 -20.32
N ILE A 141 -28.51 0.43 -21.25
CA ILE A 141 -28.25 1.88 -21.14
C ILE A 141 -29.42 2.71 -20.53
N PHE A 142 -30.16 2.21 -19.53
CA PHE A 142 -31.29 2.98 -18.95
C PHE A 142 -31.26 3.22 -17.43
N PHE A 143 -30.18 2.85 -16.74
CA PHE A 143 -30.02 3.21 -15.34
C PHE A 143 -29.26 4.53 -15.22
N LYS A 144 -29.89 5.52 -14.57
CA LYS A 144 -29.24 6.73 -14.06
C LYS A 144 -27.87 6.34 -13.53
N ARG A 145 -26.80 6.91 -14.09
CA ARG A 145 -25.42 6.74 -13.64
C ARG A 145 -25.43 6.94 -12.12
N LYS A 146 -25.35 5.84 -11.37
CA LYS A 146 -24.93 5.90 -9.97
C LYS A 146 -23.56 6.54 -10.07
N LEU A 147 -23.45 7.78 -9.60
CA LEU A 147 -22.14 8.38 -9.36
C LEU A 147 -21.36 7.32 -8.58
N ASP A 148 -20.25 6.89 -9.15
CA ASP A 148 -19.36 5.96 -8.46
C ASP A 148 -19.08 6.60 -7.09
N PRO A 149 -19.21 5.88 -5.96
CA PRO A 149 -18.81 6.44 -4.68
C PRO A 149 -17.42 7.09 -4.73
N ALA A 150 -16.53 6.62 -5.61
CA ALA A 150 -15.23 7.23 -5.89
C ALA A 150 -15.27 8.65 -6.52
N GLU A 151 -16.34 9.04 -7.23
CA GLU A 151 -16.52 10.37 -7.84
C GLU A 151 -16.86 11.47 -6.82
N GLN A 152 -17.26 11.12 -5.58
CA GLN A 152 -17.51 12.10 -4.50
C GLN A 152 -16.22 12.69 -3.90
N PHE A 153 -15.07 12.39 -4.49
CA PHE A 153 -13.76 12.66 -3.93
C PHE A 153 -12.87 13.40 -4.93
N GLU A 154 -13.20 14.64 -5.27
CA GLU A 154 -12.38 15.45 -6.20
C GLU A 154 -10.93 15.64 -5.74
N PHE A 155 -10.65 15.53 -4.43
CA PHE A 155 -9.28 15.55 -3.88
C PHE A 155 -8.66 14.16 -3.66
N ILE A 156 -9.41 13.09 -3.91
CA ILE A 156 -9.00 11.70 -3.62
C ILE A 156 -9.29 10.75 -4.80
N SER A 157 -9.20 11.26 -6.03
CA SER A 157 -9.10 10.46 -7.26
C SER A 157 -7.76 9.72 -7.27
N SER A 158 -7.67 8.68 -6.46
CA SER A 158 -6.75 7.57 -6.66
C SER A 158 -7.50 6.52 -7.48
N SER A 159 -7.94 6.86 -8.70
CA SER A 159 -8.26 5.80 -9.65
C SER A 159 -6.96 5.07 -9.90
N SER A 160 -6.89 3.81 -9.48
CA SER A 160 -5.75 2.95 -9.75
C SER A 160 -6.08 2.13 -10.98
N ALA A 161 -5.21 2.14 -11.99
CA ALA A 161 -5.35 1.21 -13.10
C ALA A 161 -4.53 -0.04 -12.82
N LEU A 162 -5.13 -1.21 -13.07
CA LEU A 162 -4.47 -2.50 -13.00
C LEU A 162 -4.11 -2.94 -14.43
N SER A 163 -2.82 -3.16 -14.66
CA SER A 163 -2.30 -3.78 -15.88
C SER A 163 -1.86 -5.20 -15.56
N VAL A 164 -2.28 -6.16 -16.38
CA VAL A 164 -1.83 -7.56 -16.29
C VAL A 164 -1.06 -7.89 -17.55
N PHE A 165 0.17 -8.36 -17.39
CA PHE A 165 1.04 -8.82 -18.46
C PHE A 165 1.14 -10.33 -18.34
N GLU A 166 0.54 -11.04 -19.28
CA GLU A 166 0.59 -12.49 -19.34
C GLU A 166 1.95 -12.94 -19.88
N ALA A 167 2.54 -13.96 -19.26
CA ALA A 167 3.72 -14.59 -19.81
C ALA A 167 3.35 -15.33 -21.09
N ASP A 168 4.06 -15.05 -22.18
CA ASP A 168 3.83 -15.75 -23.44
C ASP A 168 4.13 -17.24 -23.25
N ALA A 169 3.13 -18.10 -23.43
CA ALA A 169 3.29 -19.55 -23.32
C ALA A 169 4.27 -20.12 -24.36
N GLY A 170 4.59 -19.34 -25.40
CA GLY A 170 5.61 -19.66 -26.41
C GLY A 170 7.03 -19.24 -26.05
N CYS A 171 7.25 -18.49 -24.97
CA CYS A 171 8.59 -18.14 -24.52
C CYS A 171 9.09 -19.18 -23.51
N ASP A 172 10.25 -19.77 -23.78
CA ASP A 172 11.00 -20.69 -22.88
C ASP A 172 11.30 -20.09 -21.48
N ALA A 173 10.81 -18.89 -21.16
CA ALA A 173 10.89 -18.29 -19.84
C ALA A 173 9.95 -18.94 -18.81
N SER A 174 8.82 -19.52 -19.24
CA SER A 174 7.92 -20.29 -18.37
C SER A 174 8.43 -21.72 -18.11
N SER A 175 9.22 -22.27 -19.05
CA SER A 175 9.88 -23.55 -18.86
C SER A 175 11.02 -23.43 -17.83
N MET A 176 10.95 -24.19 -16.75
CA MET A 176 12.07 -24.36 -15.81
C MET A 176 13.21 -25.23 -16.39
N ASP A 177 13.20 -25.57 -17.68
CA ASP A 177 14.28 -26.35 -18.31
C ASP A 177 15.64 -25.68 -18.15
N TRP A 178 15.69 -24.35 -18.19
CA TRP A 178 16.93 -23.62 -17.95
C TRP A 178 17.46 -23.89 -16.52
N PHE A 179 16.59 -24.01 -15.51
CA PHE A 179 16.98 -24.30 -14.14
C PHE A 179 17.54 -25.72 -14.02
N VAL A 180 16.86 -26.70 -14.62
CA VAL A 180 17.31 -28.10 -14.64
C VAL A 180 18.64 -28.25 -15.40
N ARG A 181 18.80 -27.54 -16.53
CA ARG A 181 20.05 -27.54 -17.32
C ARG A 181 21.19 -26.88 -16.56
N THR A 182 20.93 -25.75 -15.90
CA THR A 182 21.89 -25.07 -15.02
C THR A 182 22.36 -26.01 -13.91
N ALA A 183 21.42 -26.64 -13.18
CA ALA A 183 21.73 -27.52 -12.05
C ALA A 183 22.57 -28.75 -12.44
N ARG A 184 22.35 -29.29 -13.65
CA ARG A 184 23.14 -30.43 -14.16
C ARG A 184 24.53 -30.04 -14.65
N GLN A 185 24.71 -28.81 -15.11
CA GLN A 185 25.96 -28.35 -15.73
C GLN A 185 26.87 -27.58 -14.77
N TYR A 186 26.32 -27.09 -13.65
CA TYR A 186 27.09 -26.41 -12.62
C TYR A 186 27.99 -27.38 -11.88
N LEU A 187 29.23 -26.94 -11.66
CA LEU A 187 30.20 -27.63 -10.83
C LEU A 187 30.26 -26.93 -9.48
N LEU A 188 30.06 -27.70 -8.40
CA LEU A 188 30.08 -27.19 -7.02
C LEU A 188 31.35 -27.59 -6.27
N THR A 189 32.05 -28.64 -6.73
CA THR A 189 33.21 -29.23 -6.05
C THR A 189 34.19 -29.82 -7.06
N GLY A 190 35.42 -30.10 -6.64
CA GLY A 190 36.39 -30.88 -7.42
C GLY A 190 37.36 -30.07 -8.30
N ARG A 191 37.33 -28.74 -8.22
CA ARG A 191 38.30 -27.83 -8.88
C ARG A 191 38.60 -26.60 -8.01
N PRO A 192 39.70 -25.87 -8.27
CA PRO A 192 39.94 -24.57 -7.65
C PRO A 192 38.77 -23.60 -7.89
N LEU A 193 38.50 -22.74 -6.90
CA LEU A 193 37.33 -21.85 -6.90
C LEU A 193 37.25 -20.96 -8.15
N ALA A 194 38.38 -20.42 -8.61
CA ALA A 194 38.43 -19.56 -9.79
C ALA A 194 37.94 -20.31 -11.06
N GLU A 195 38.35 -21.56 -11.24
CA GLU A 195 37.94 -22.38 -12.37
C GLU A 195 36.45 -22.76 -12.29
N LEU A 196 35.93 -23.02 -11.09
CA LEU A 196 34.50 -23.28 -10.89
C LEU A 196 33.66 -22.06 -11.25
N CYS A 197 34.10 -20.87 -10.84
CA CYS A 197 33.44 -19.61 -11.15
C CYS A 197 33.45 -19.33 -12.66
N ASP A 198 34.58 -19.52 -13.34
CA ASP A 198 34.70 -19.30 -14.79
C ASP A 198 33.83 -20.30 -15.58
N HIS A 199 33.77 -21.56 -15.15
CA HIS A 199 32.90 -22.57 -15.75
C HIS A 199 31.42 -22.25 -15.54
N ASN A 200 30.98 -22.03 -14.30
CA ASN A 200 29.58 -21.73 -13.98
C ASN A 200 29.13 -20.41 -14.64
N ALA A 201 30.03 -19.44 -14.75
CA ALA A 201 29.82 -18.21 -15.51
C ALA A 201 29.55 -18.45 -16.99
N LYS A 202 30.32 -19.34 -17.62
CA LYS A 202 30.14 -19.70 -19.02
C LYS A 202 28.81 -20.40 -19.24
N VAL A 203 28.45 -21.35 -18.36
CA VAL A 203 27.15 -22.05 -18.38
C VAL A 203 25.99 -21.06 -18.24
N ALA A 204 26.07 -20.12 -17.28
CA ALA A 204 25.05 -19.08 -17.10
C ALA A 204 24.86 -18.20 -18.35
N LYS A 205 25.97 -17.86 -19.00
CA LYS A 205 26.00 -17.04 -20.22
C LYS A 205 25.41 -17.79 -21.42
N GLU A 206 25.74 -19.06 -21.59
CA GLU A 206 25.18 -19.91 -22.66
C GLU A 206 23.65 -20.08 -22.53
N LEU A 207 23.15 -20.14 -21.30
CA LEU A 207 21.72 -20.22 -21.01
C LEU A 207 21.01 -18.84 -21.06
N LYS A 208 21.71 -17.76 -21.43
CA LYS A 208 21.20 -16.37 -21.43
C LYS A 208 20.67 -15.93 -20.06
N ARG A 209 21.20 -16.49 -18.98
CA ARG A 209 20.78 -16.23 -17.60
C ARG A 209 21.93 -15.71 -16.75
N ASN A 210 22.45 -14.54 -17.15
CA ASN A 210 23.60 -13.88 -16.51
C ASN A 210 23.37 -13.60 -15.01
N GLN A 211 22.11 -13.52 -14.55
CA GLN A 211 21.74 -13.31 -13.15
C GLN A 211 22.05 -14.51 -12.23
N VAL A 212 22.29 -15.70 -12.79
CA VAL A 212 22.56 -16.93 -12.03
C VAL A 212 24.06 -17.26 -12.04
N LYS A 213 24.90 -16.36 -12.59
CA LYS A 213 26.35 -16.46 -12.50
C LYS A 213 26.74 -16.45 -11.02
N LEU A 214 27.20 -17.59 -10.51
CA LEU A 214 27.79 -17.69 -9.17
C LEU A 214 29.06 -16.83 -9.13
N HIS A 215 28.92 -15.55 -8.82
CA HIS A 215 29.98 -14.78 -8.19
C HIS A 215 29.80 -14.96 -6.69
N LEU A 216 30.40 -16.02 -6.15
CA LEU A 216 30.55 -16.15 -4.72
C LEU A 216 31.59 -15.11 -4.29
N PHE A 217 31.12 -13.93 -3.86
CA PHE A 217 31.88 -13.16 -2.87
C PHE A 217 31.70 -13.91 -1.55
N ILE A 218 32.66 -14.78 -1.22
CA ILE A 218 32.98 -15.06 0.19
C ILE A 218 34.09 -14.09 0.56
#